data_AF-A0A432SLR0-F1
#
_entry.id   AF-A0A432SLR0-F1
#
_cell.length_a   1.000
_cell.length_b   1.000
_cell.length_c   1.000
_cell.angle_alpha   90.00
_cell.angle_beta   90.00
_cell.angle_gamma   90.00
#
_symmetry.space_group_name_H-M   'P 1'
#
loop_
_entity.id
_entity.type
_entity.pdbx_description
1 polymer ?
#
loop_
_entity_poly.entity_id
_entity_poly.type
_entity_poly.pdbx_seq_one_letter_code
_entity_poly.pdbx_strand_id
1 'polypeptide(L)'
;MYLILRIVFENNKGYIKRIIDAVAQETGCDVKAVQCAGEIVIQAAEEDPQLEHFLKRLEERLPASIYLKKSTHTLAEALPELTPITSDDLPLDLSLCPTCQKEMFDVSSRRYYYPFTSCNSCGSRHAFVEHYPFSRQNSLMKFMKPCAACEEEMRSNPLRKDYPLISCIECGIALRMVDKKSERYANDKGTYRTLFEVAARAIAKGKTVVMKTLHGYRKFYKPASLAVPEAILFVADVNALNRHLMMVVQEFNALLSIERPLLRIATKSDEAKNLFGSSVWTKYPDDGMSMLLAKELITAGEEYIVYEACDEETQADFRIDFDLPVTAQRDFRLFINQDTTLLIEGERSIFPRKVDKGKSGRVTVASGLVCVDMEEGKIIDRPDYFAKIPAREVL
;
A
#
# COMPACT_ATOMS: atom_id res chain seq x y z
N MET A 1 15.83 -16.17 -30.58
CA MET A 1 16.78 -15.34 -29.79
C MET A 1 16.11 -15.00 -28.46
N TYR A 2 16.82 -14.52 -27.44
CA TYR A 2 16.19 -14.20 -26.16
C TYR A 2 16.24 -12.70 -25.85
N LEU A 3 15.09 -12.14 -25.48
CA LEU A 3 15.02 -10.84 -24.83
C LEU A 3 15.37 -11.00 -23.35
N ILE A 4 16.38 -10.24 -22.91
CA ILE A 4 16.78 -10.14 -21.51
C ILE A 4 16.51 -8.70 -21.06
N LEU A 5 15.48 -8.50 -20.24
CA LEU A 5 15.14 -7.20 -19.64
C LEU A 5 15.56 -7.22 -18.17
N ARG A 6 16.46 -6.32 -17.79
CA ARG A 6 16.95 -6.15 -16.42
C ARG A 6 16.37 -4.89 -15.83
N ILE A 7 15.72 -5.00 -14.68
CA ILE A 7 15.13 -3.86 -13.97
C ILE A 7 15.82 -3.75 -12.62
N VAL A 8 16.49 -2.61 -12.37
CA VAL A 8 17.12 -2.37 -11.07
C VAL A 8 16.03 -2.26 -10.01
N PHE A 9 16.12 -3.11 -8.99
CA PHE A 9 15.17 -3.19 -7.88
C PHE A 9 15.93 -3.45 -6.58
N GLU A 10 16.14 -2.39 -5.80
CA GLU A 10 16.99 -2.39 -4.61
C GLU A 10 16.25 -2.91 -3.36
N ASN A 11 15.54 -4.04 -3.50
CA ASN A 11 14.78 -4.65 -2.42
C ASN A 11 14.59 -6.16 -2.68
N ASN A 12 14.45 -6.94 -1.60
CA ASN A 12 14.19 -8.38 -1.67
C ASN A 12 12.70 -8.76 -1.57
N LYS A 13 11.80 -7.78 -1.39
CA LYS A 13 10.35 -8.02 -1.35
C LYS A 13 9.81 -8.44 -2.72
N GLY A 14 8.92 -9.42 -2.74
CA GLY A 14 8.47 -10.06 -4.00
C GLY A 14 7.35 -9.36 -4.77
N TYR A 15 6.81 -8.21 -4.31
CA TYR A 15 5.57 -7.65 -4.88
C TYR A 15 5.68 -7.21 -6.34
N ILE A 16 6.81 -6.64 -6.77
CA ILE A 16 7.05 -6.28 -8.18
C ILE A 16 7.15 -7.54 -9.04
N LYS A 17 7.96 -8.51 -8.62
CA LYS A 17 8.10 -9.80 -9.31
C LYS A 17 6.75 -10.50 -9.47
N ARG A 18 5.92 -10.55 -8.43
CA ARG A 18 4.58 -11.13 -8.49
C ARG A 18 3.67 -10.46 -9.53
N ILE A 19 3.79 -9.15 -9.72
CA ILE A 19 3.03 -8.45 -10.78
C ILE A 19 3.52 -8.91 -12.15
N ILE A 20 4.84 -9.00 -12.35
CA ILE A 20 5.44 -9.50 -13.59
C ILE A 20 4.95 -10.93 -13.89
N ASP A 21 5.05 -11.84 -12.92
CA ASP A 21 4.61 -13.23 -13.06
C ASP A 21 3.10 -13.30 -13.39
N ALA A 22 2.28 -12.49 -12.71
CA ALA A 22 0.84 -12.46 -12.95
C ALA A 22 0.48 -11.93 -14.34
N VAL A 23 1.22 -10.93 -14.86
CA VAL A 23 1.04 -10.42 -16.22
C VAL A 23 1.47 -11.44 -17.26
N ALA A 24 2.57 -12.16 -17.04
CA ALA A 24 2.99 -13.26 -17.91
C ALA A 24 1.89 -14.34 -18.00
N GLN A 25 1.37 -14.77 -16.85
CA GLN A 25 0.30 -15.77 -16.82
C GLN A 25 -1.00 -15.28 -17.47
N GLU A 26 -1.39 -14.01 -17.28
CA GLU A 26 -2.59 -13.44 -17.90
C GLU A 26 -2.49 -13.35 -19.42
N THR A 27 -1.31 -12.99 -19.94
CA THR A 27 -1.08 -12.82 -21.38
C THR A 27 -0.73 -14.14 -22.08
N GLY A 28 -0.38 -15.18 -21.32
CA GLY A 28 0.06 -16.47 -21.86
C GLY A 28 1.46 -16.43 -22.47
N CYS A 29 2.25 -15.39 -22.17
CA CYS A 29 3.63 -15.25 -22.65
C CYS A 29 4.58 -16.13 -21.81
N ASP A 30 5.48 -16.85 -22.48
CA ASP A 30 6.50 -17.69 -21.84
C ASP A 30 7.64 -16.82 -21.31
N VAL A 31 7.42 -16.28 -20.11
CA VAL A 31 8.34 -15.38 -19.42
C VAL A 31 8.86 -16.03 -18.15
N LYS A 32 10.18 -15.99 -17.99
CA LYS A 32 10.84 -16.31 -16.72
C LYS A 32 11.36 -15.04 -16.06
N ALA A 33 10.70 -14.61 -14.99
CA ALA A 33 11.18 -13.54 -14.13
C ALA A 33 11.96 -14.12 -12.94
N VAL A 34 13.16 -13.60 -12.70
CA VAL A 34 14.05 -14.00 -11.61
C VAL A 34 14.46 -12.76 -10.82
N GLN A 35 14.21 -12.75 -9.51
CA GLN A 35 14.70 -11.68 -8.64
C GLN A 35 16.10 -12.05 -8.16
N CYS A 36 17.07 -11.20 -8.48
CA CYS A 36 18.47 -11.31 -8.10
C CYS A 36 18.82 -10.21 -7.08
N ALA A 37 20.05 -10.21 -6.58
CA ALA A 37 20.51 -9.13 -5.71
C ALA A 37 20.53 -7.79 -6.48
N GLY A 38 19.63 -6.87 -6.14
CA GLY A 38 19.57 -5.51 -6.70
C GLY A 38 18.84 -5.39 -8.05
N GLU A 39 18.30 -6.47 -8.61
CA GLU A 39 17.59 -6.44 -9.89
C GLU A 39 16.53 -7.53 -10.02
N ILE A 40 15.58 -7.33 -10.93
CA ILE A 40 14.69 -8.36 -11.45
C ILE A 40 15.03 -8.55 -12.92
N VAL A 41 15.34 -9.78 -13.31
CA VAL A 41 15.67 -10.14 -14.69
C VAL A 41 14.50 -10.90 -15.30
N ILE A 42 13.99 -10.40 -16.42
CA ILE A 42 12.91 -10.98 -17.20
C ILE A 42 13.54 -11.59 -18.46
N GLN A 43 13.29 -12.88 -18.68
CA GLN A 43 13.80 -13.65 -19.81
C GLN A 43 12.60 -14.13 -20.64
N ALA A 44 12.61 -13.88 -21.94
CA ALA A 44 11.57 -14.34 -22.87
C ALA A 44 12.18 -14.68 -24.23
N ALA A 45 11.58 -15.62 -24.97
CA ALA A 45 11.91 -15.82 -26.37
C ALA A 45 11.46 -14.59 -27.19
N GLU A 46 12.34 -14.05 -28.02
CA GLU A 46 12.04 -12.89 -28.87
C GLU A 46 10.91 -13.20 -29.85
N GLU A 47 10.87 -14.43 -30.35
CA GLU A 47 9.85 -14.95 -31.25
C GLU A 47 8.50 -15.29 -30.58
N ASP A 48 8.35 -15.12 -29.26
CA ASP A 48 7.07 -15.39 -28.60
C ASP A 48 6.00 -14.40 -29.12
N PRO A 49 4.90 -14.89 -29.74
CA PRO A 49 3.85 -14.04 -30.29
C PRO A 49 3.13 -13.17 -29.24
N GLN A 50 3.21 -13.52 -27.95
CA GLN A 50 2.62 -12.77 -26.85
C GLN A 50 3.57 -11.74 -26.23
N LEU A 51 4.84 -11.69 -26.64
CA LEU A 51 5.84 -10.83 -26.00
C LEU A 51 5.47 -9.34 -26.05
N GLU A 52 5.02 -8.84 -27.20
CA GLU A 52 4.58 -7.45 -27.32
C GLU A 52 3.38 -7.15 -26.43
N HIS A 53 2.42 -8.08 -26.36
CA HIS A 53 1.24 -7.94 -25.51
C HIS A 53 1.62 -7.93 -24.02
N PHE A 54 2.52 -8.83 -23.61
CA PHE A 54 3.10 -8.87 -22.27
C PHE A 54 3.78 -7.55 -21.89
N LEU A 55 4.66 -7.02 -22.74
CA LEU A 55 5.39 -5.78 -22.45
C LEU A 55 4.45 -4.57 -22.30
N LYS A 56 3.45 -4.43 -23.18
CA LYS A 56 2.41 -3.40 -23.06
C LYS A 56 1.63 -3.55 -21.76
N ARG A 57 1.22 -4.77 -21.44
CA ARG A 57 0.43 -5.05 -20.23
C ARG A 57 1.24 -4.84 -18.95
N LEU A 58 2.54 -5.10 -19.00
CA LEU A 58 3.46 -4.85 -17.92
C LEU A 58 3.61 -3.35 -17.66
N GLU A 59 3.80 -2.53 -18.71
CA GLU A 59 3.86 -1.07 -18.61
C GLU A 59 2.60 -0.48 -17.92
N GLU A 60 1.41 -0.95 -18.28
CA GLU A 60 0.15 -0.49 -17.68
C GLU A 60 -0.03 -0.87 -16.20
N ARG A 61 0.62 -1.95 -15.75
CA ARG A 61 0.35 -2.58 -14.44
C ARG A 61 1.46 -2.42 -13.43
N LEU A 62 2.68 -2.18 -13.89
CA LEU A 62 3.82 -2.00 -13.02
C LEU A 62 3.66 -0.70 -12.22
N PRO A 63 3.58 -0.75 -10.88
CA PRO A 63 3.51 0.46 -10.09
C PRO A 63 4.86 1.17 -10.07
N ALA A 64 4.85 2.49 -9.90
CA ALA A 64 6.02 3.19 -9.41
C ALA A 64 6.42 2.64 -8.03
N SER A 65 7.71 2.57 -7.75
CA SER A 65 8.25 2.14 -6.46
C SER A 65 9.51 2.92 -6.13
N ILE A 66 9.74 3.23 -4.86
CA ILE A 66 10.99 3.90 -4.41
C ILE A 66 12.24 3.05 -4.67
N TYR A 67 12.07 1.73 -4.79
CA TYR A 67 13.15 0.77 -5.02
C TYR A 67 13.34 0.43 -6.51
N LEU A 68 12.40 0.81 -7.37
CA LEU A 68 12.44 0.55 -8.81
C LEU A 68 13.18 1.70 -9.50
N LYS A 69 14.30 1.39 -10.15
CA LYS A 69 15.13 2.38 -10.84
C LYS A 69 15.14 2.11 -12.35
N LYS A 70 16.29 2.33 -13.00
CA LYS A 70 16.46 2.13 -14.44
C LYS A 70 16.24 0.67 -14.86
N SER A 71 15.82 0.50 -16.10
CA SER A 71 15.81 -0.79 -16.79
C SER A 71 16.73 -0.77 -18.01
N THR A 72 17.34 -1.90 -18.34
CA THR A 72 18.13 -2.11 -19.56
C THR A 72 17.66 -3.39 -20.25
N HIS A 73 17.81 -3.48 -21.56
CA HIS A 73 17.51 -4.70 -22.29
C HIS A 73 18.63 -5.06 -23.25
N THR A 74 18.76 -6.36 -23.53
CA THR A 74 19.67 -6.91 -24.53
C THR A 74 19.03 -8.09 -25.22
N LEU A 75 19.45 -8.35 -26.45
CA LEU A 75 19.16 -9.59 -27.15
C LEU A 75 20.35 -10.54 -27.02
N ALA A 76 20.09 -11.81 -26.71
CA ALA A 76 21.13 -12.82 -26.49
C ALA A 76 20.78 -14.14 -27.19
N GLU A 77 21.78 -14.84 -27.70
CA GLU A 77 21.61 -16.18 -28.29
C GLU A 77 21.33 -17.25 -27.23
N ALA A 78 21.79 -17.03 -26.00
CA ALA A 78 21.60 -17.93 -24.87
C ALA A 78 21.11 -17.18 -23.63
N LEU A 79 20.37 -17.88 -22.77
CA LEU A 79 19.92 -17.35 -21.49
C LEU A 79 21.11 -17.20 -20.52
N PRO A 80 21.26 -16.04 -19.85
CA PRO A 80 22.28 -15.88 -18.83
C PRO A 80 21.99 -16.78 -17.62
N GLU A 81 23.04 -17.28 -16.98
CA GLU A 81 22.95 -17.88 -15.66
C GLU A 81 22.62 -16.79 -14.63
N LEU A 82 21.63 -17.06 -13.77
CA LEU A 82 21.13 -16.13 -12.78
C LEU A 82 21.15 -16.79 -11.40
N THR A 83 21.56 -16.03 -10.39
CA THR A 83 21.53 -16.45 -8.99
C THR A 83 20.30 -15.83 -8.32
N PRO A 84 19.21 -16.58 -8.14
CA PRO A 84 18.02 -16.05 -7.49
C PRO A 84 18.29 -15.75 -6.02
N ILE A 85 17.67 -14.68 -5.50
CA ILE A 85 17.56 -14.45 -4.06
C ILE A 85 16.22 -14.98 -3.56
N THR A 86 16.16 -15.30 -2.26
CA THR A 86 14.89 -15.63 -1.62
C THR A 86 14.04 -14.37 -1.51
N SER A 87 12.92 -14.33 -2.23
CA SER A 87 11.95 -13.23 -2.12
C SER A 87 11.30 -13.23 -0.73
N ASP A 88 11.20 -12.05 -0.14
CA ASP A 88 10.48 -11.82 1.10
C ASP A 88 8.99 -11.61 0.81
N ASP A 89 8.22 -12.69 0.96
CA ASP A 89 6.80 -12.76 0.60
C ASP A 89 5.87 -12.57 1.79
N LEU A 90 6.36 -11.88 2.83
CA LEU A 90 5.56 -11.54 3.99
C LEU A 90 4.46 -10.50 3.65
N PRO A 91 3.37 -10.45 4.44
CA PRO A 91 2.29 -9.49 4.27
C PRO A 91 2.79 -8.08 4.59
N LEU A 92 2.86 -7.24 3.57
CA LEU A 92 3.30 -5.85 3.69
C LEU A 92 2.12 -4.91 3.62
N ASP A 93 2.25 -3.78 4.32
CA ASP A 93 1.40 -2.63 4.09
C ASP A 93 1.94 -1.79 2.93
N LEU A 94 1.27 -1.91 1.78
CA LEU A 94 1.54 -1.16 0.56
C LEU A 94 0.25 -0.47 0.10
N SER A 95 0.39 0.58 -0.70
CA SER A 95 -0.75 1.15 -1.40
C SER A 95 -1.30 0.22 -2.47
N LEU A 96 -2.43 0.60 -3.06
CA LEU A 96 -3.06 -0.20 -4.12
C LEU A 96 -2.24 -0.12 -5.42
N CYS A 97 -2.05 -1.26 -6.09
CA CYS A 97 -1.45 -1.27 -7.42
C CYS A 97 -2.42 -0.69 -8.47
N PRO A 98 -1.94 -0.31 -9.68
CA PRO A 98 -2.79 0.25 -10.73
C PRO A 98 -4.04 -0.59 -11.05
N THR A 99 -3.92 -1.92 -11.01
CA THR A 99 -5.06 -2.83 -11.25
C THR A 99 -6.13 -2.71 -10.16
N CYS A 100 -5.73 -2.77 -8.88
CA CYS A 100 -6.69 -2.66 -7.78
C CYS A 100 -7.30 -1.25 -7.66
N GLN A 101 -6.53 -0.20 -7.95
CA GLN A 101 -7.06 1.17 -8.04
C GLN A 101 -8.11 1.28 -9.15
N LYS A 102 -7.82 0.76 -10.35
CA LYS A 102 -8.79 0.77 -11.47
C LYS A 102 -10.10 0.08 -11.08
N GLU A 103 -10.02 -1.11 -10.48
CA GLU A 103 -11.21 -1.82 -10.00
C GLU A 103 -12.00 -1.02 -8.95
N MET A 104 -11.34 -0.26 -8.09
CA MET A 104 -11.98 0.55 -7.05
C MET A 104 -12.79 1.72 -7.66
N PHE A 105 -12.33 2.26 -8.79
CA PHE A 105 -12.91 3.46 -9.40
C PHE A 105 -13.79 3.18 -10.63
N ASP A 106 -13.79 1.95 -11.15
CA ASP A 106 -14.61 1.52 -12.29
C ASP A 106 -16.02 1.11 -11.85
N VAL A 107 -17.06 1.79 -12.34
CA VAL A 107 -18.47 1.54 -12.00
C VAL A 107 -18.93 0.10 -12.33
N SER A 108 -18.34 -0.51 -13.35
CA SER A 108 -18.64 -1.87 -13.78
C SER A 108 -18.04 -2.92 -12.84
N SER A 109 -16.99 -2.57 -12.10
CA SER A 109 -16.30 -3.45 -11.16
C SER A 109 -17.19 -3.88 -10.00
N ARG A 110 -17.04 -5.13 -9.55
CA ARG A 110 -17.66 -5.62 -8.30
C ARG A 110 -17.08 -4.98 -7.04
N ARG A 111 -15.96 -4.27 -7.17
CA ARG A 111 -15.27 -3.56 -6.09
C ARG A 111 -15.35 -2.04 -6.25
N TYR A 112 -16.29 -1.53 -7.06
CA TYR A 112 -16.53 -0.09 -7.19
C TYR A 112 -16.82 0.56 -5.82
N TYR A 113 -16.01 1.53 -5.42
CA TYR A 113 -16.03 2.17 -4.08
C TYR A 113 -15.82 1.22 -2.89
N TYR A 114 -15.28 0.02 -3.11
CA TYR A 114 -14.94 -0.88 -2.01
C TYR A 114 -13.49 -0.63 -1.54
N PRO A 115 -13.28 -0.09 -0.32
CA PRO A 115 -11.97 0.40 0.12
C PRO A 115 -10.96 -0.71 0.48
N PHE A 116 -11.42 -1.96 0.62
CA PHE A 116 -10.57 -3.08 1.03
C PHE A 116 -10.15 -3.96 -0.15
N THR A 117 -10.35 -3.49 -1.40
CA THR A 117 -9.84 -4.18 -2.58
C THR A 117 -8.31 -4.27 -2.55
N SER A 118 -7.76 -5.43 -2.89
CA SER A 118 -6.31 -5.68 -2.90
C SER A 118 -5.97 -6.97 -3.65
N CYS A 119 -4.67 -7.27 -3.78
CA CYS A 119 -4.16 -8.50 -4.39
C CYS A 119 -2.88 -8.97 -3.68
N ASN A 120 -2.25 -10.04 -4.16
CA ASN A 120 -1.01 -10.57 -3.57
C ASN A 120 0.18 -9.59 -3.60
N SER A 121 0.09 -8.50 -4.37
CA SER A 121 1.19 -7.54 -4.57
C SER A 121 0.94 -6.15 -3.97
N CYS A 122 -0.22 -5.90 -3.35
CA CYS A 122 -0.58 -4.55 -2.91
C CYS A 122 -1.58 -4.54 -1.75
N GLY A 123 -1.89 -3.35 -1.24
CA GLY A 123 -2.84 -3.16 -0.14
C GLY A 123 -2.23 -3.39 1.24
N SER A 124 -2.93 -2.94 2.27
CA SER A 124 -2.47 -3.00 3.66
C SER A 124 -2.68 -4.40 4.25
N ARG A 125 -1.84 -5.36 3.83
CA ARG A 125 -2.01 -6.78 4.20
C ARG A 125 -1.56 -7.07 5.63
N HIS A 126 -0.53 -6.36 6.12
CA HIS A 126 -0.02 -6.54 7.48
C HIS A 126 -1.08 -6.17 8.52
N ALA A 127 -1.84 -5.10 8.25
CA ALA A 127 -2.93 -4.63 9.12
C ALA A 127 -4.00 -5.69 9.45
N PHE A 128 -4.10 -6.77 8.68
CA PHE A 128 -5.04 -7.88 8.91
C PHE A 128 -4.41 -9.12 9.57
N VAL A 129 -3.09 -9.17 9.73
CA VAL A 129 -2.39 -10.34 10.28
C VAL A 129 -2.70 -10.47 11.77
N GLU A 130 -3.07 -11.67 12.20
CA GLU A 130 -3.11 -12.01 13.63
C GLU A 130 -1.90 -12.88 13.98
N HIS A 131 -1.62 -13.91 13.16
CA HIS A 131 -0.50 -14.83 13.40
C HIS A 131 0.20 -15.25 12.11
N TYR A 132 1.46 -15.66 12.23
CA TYR A 132 2.17 -16.40 11.18
C TYR A 132 1.90 -17.91 11.27
N PRO A 133 1.90 -18.66 10.14
CA PRO A 133 2.09 -18.19 8.76
C PRO A 133 0.90 -17.37 8.23
N PHE A 134 1.17 -16.46 7.28
CA PHE A 134 0.13 -15.60 6.70
C PHE A 134 -0.88 -16.42 5.90
N SER A 135 -2.08 -16.55 6.44
CA SER A 135 -3.18 -17.30 5.85
C SER A 135 -4.51 -16.65 6.22
N ARG A 136 -5.61 -17.04 5.56
CA ARG A 136 -6.92 -16.46 5.89
C ARG A 136 -7.31 -16.79 7.33
N GLN A 137 -7.06 -18.01 7.79
CA GLN A 137 -7.37 -18.47 9.14
C GLN A 137 -6.57 -17.74 10.23
N ASN A 138 -5.37 -17.25 9.90
CA ASN A 138 -4.50 -16.50 10.80
C ASN A 138 -4.58 -14.98 10.58
N SER A 139 -5.69 -14.50 10.02
CA SER A 139 -5.94 -13.08 9.80
C SER A 139 -7.35 -12.71 10.20
N LEU A 140 -7.60 -11.41 10.39
CA LEU A 140 -8.91 -10.85 10.69
C LEU A 140 -9.99 -11.24 9.66
N MET A 141 -9.59 -11.62 8.45
CA MET A 141 -10.49 -12.09 7.39
C MET A 141 -11.04 -13.51 7.61
N LYS A 142 -10.65 -14.22 8.68
CA LYS A 142 -11.15 -15.57 9.03
C LYS A 142 -12.67 -15.62 9.24
N PHE A 143 -13.28 -14.54 9.72
CA PHE A 143 -14.73 -14.50 9.96
C PHE A 143 -15.55 -14.09 8.73
N MET A 144 -14.91 -13.64 7.64
CA MET A 144 -15.59 -13.33 6.39
C MET A 144 -15.38 -14.50 5.43
N LYS A 145 -16.44 -15.17 4.98
CA LYS A 145 -16.32 -16.21 3.96
C LYS A 145 -16.32 -15.56 2.56
N PRO A 146 -15.34 -15.85 1.67
CA PRO A 146 -15.40 -15.38 0.29
C PRO A 146 -16.70 -15.84 -0.40
N CYS A 147 -17.35 -14.96 -1.19
CA CYS A 147 -18.45 -15.39 -2.06
C CYS A 147 -17.93 -16.23 -3.22
N ALA A 148 -18.81 -16.95 -3.93
CA ALA A 148 -18.44 -17.82 -5.05
C ALA A 148 -17.57 -17.13 -6.10
N ALA A 149 -17.86 -15.85 -6.34
CA ALA A 149 -17.11 -14.97 -7.21
C ALA A 149 -15.66 -14.71 -6.77
N CYS A 150 -15.43 -14.53 -5.47
CA CYS A 150 -14.09 -14.40 -4.91
C CYS A 150 -13.37 -15.75 -4.82
N GLU A 151 -14.09 -16.84 -4.50
CA GLU A 151 -13.51 -18.19 -4.52
C GLU A 151 -12.98 -18.55 -5.91
N GLU A 152 -13.70 -18.19 -6.97
CA GLU A 152 -13.23 -18.39 -8.35
C GLU A 152 -11.99 -17.56 -8.66
N GLU A 153 -11.96 -16.27 -8.28
CA GLU A 153 -10.76 -15.44 -8.45
C GLU A 153 -9.55 -16.02 -7.70
N MET A 154 -9.72 -16.61 -6.53
CA MET A 154 -8.63 -17.28 -5.81
C MET A 154 -8.08 -18.50 -6.56
N ARG A 155 -8.87 -19.12 -7.44
CA ARG A 155 -8.43 -20.28 -8.23
C ARG A 155 -7.75 -19.86 -9.54
N SER A 156 -8.33 -18.89 -10.24
CA SER A 156 -8.00 -18.60 -11.63
C SER A 156 -7.32 -17.26 -11.88
N ASN A 157 -7.45 -16.26 -10.99
CA ASN A 157 -6.87 -14.93 -11.22
C ASN A 157 -5.38 -14.91 -10.80
N PRO A 158 -4.42 -14.65 -11.72
CA PRO A 158 -3.00 -14.68 -11.39
C PRO A 158 -2.57 -13.70 -10.27
N LEU A 159 -3.22 -12.54 -10.16
CA LEU A 159 -2.92 -11.55 -9.11
C LEU A 159 -3.49 -11.93 -7.74
N ARG A 160 -4.52 -12.78 -7.70
CA ARG A 160 -5.27 -13.14 -6.48
C ARG A 160 -5.29 -14.62 -6.17
N LYS A 161 -4.51 -15.42 -6.90
CA LYS A 161 -4.40 -16.86 -6.67
C LYS A 161 -4.03 -17.11 -5.21
N ASP A 162 -4.82 -17.94 -4.54
CA ASP A 162 -4.68 -18.28 -3.12
C ASP A 162 -4.61 -17.06 -2.17
N TYR A 163 -5.08 -15.87 -2.58
CA TYR A 163 -4.91 -14.64 -1.82
C TYR A 163 -5.73 -14.64 -0.52
N PRO A 164 -5.09 -14.61 0.67
CA PRO A 164 -5.80 -14.77 1.95
C PRO A 164 -6.84 -13.70 2.26
N LEU A 165 -6.62 -12.46 1.81
CA LEU A 165 -7.46 -11.32 2.18
C LEU A 165 -8.46 -10.93 1.08
N ILE A 166 -8.67 -11.79 0.08
CA ILE A 166 -9.64 -11.48 -0.97
C ILE A 166 -11.01 -11.18 -0.36
N SER A 167 -11.62 -10.11 -0.86
CA SER A 167 -12.99 -9.72 -0.53
C SER A 167 -13.55 -8.81 -1.62
N CYS A 168 -14.86 -8.59 -1.57
CA CYS A 168 -15.60 -7.64 -2.39
C CYS A 168 -16.79 -7.10 -1.59
N ILE A 169 -17.64 -6.28 -2.21
CA ILE A 169 -18.83 -5.69 -1.56
C ILE A 169 -19.76 -6.75 -0.96
N GLU A 170 -19.93 -7.90 -1.65
CA GLU A 170 -20.87 -8.96 -1.24
C GLU A 170 -20.43 -9.71 0.02
N CYS A 171 -19.12 -9.95 0.17
CA CYS A 171 -18.58 -10.85 1.20
C CYS A 171 -17.58 -10.15 2.14
N GLY A 172 -17.45 -8.84 1.99
CA GLY A 172 -16.38 -8.04 2.57
C GLY A 172 -16.82 -7.25 3.79
N ILE A 173 -16.05 -6.20 4.06
CA ILE A 173 -16.15 -5.41 5.28
C ILE A 173 -17.08 -4.22 5.01
N ALA A 174 -18.20 -4.16 5.72
CA ALA A 174 -19.08 -3.00 5.72
C ALA A 174 -18.44 -1.82 6.46
N LEU A 175 -18.74 -0.61 6.04
CA LEU A 175 -18.42 0.60 6.81
C LEU A 175 -19.67 1.07 7.57
N ARG A 176 -19.42 1.80 8.64
CA ARG A 176 -20.42 2.66 9.27
C ARG A 176 -19.94 4.10 9.29
N MET A 177 -20.88 5.03 9.15
CA MET A 177 -20.67 6.45 9.41
C MET A 177 -21.60 6.87 10.55
N VAL A 178 -21.02 7.47 11.58
CA VAL A 178 -21.73 8.00 12.74
C VAL A 178 -21.60 9.52 12.75
N ASP A 179 -22.70 10.21 12.95
CA ASP A 179 -22.73 11.61 13.34
C ASP A 179 -23.42 11.77 14.72
N LYS A 180 -23.54 13.00 15.23
CA LYS A 180 -24.15 13.26 16.54
C LYS A 180 -25.62 12.81 16.67
N LYS A 181 -26.29 12.44 15.58
CA LYS A 181 -27.74 12.17 15.52
C LYS A 181 -28.09 10.79 14.96
N SER A 182 -27.24 10.22 14.12
CA SER A 182 -27.55 9.01 13.36
C SER A 182 -26.32 8.17 13.04
N GLU A 183 -26.54 6.88 12.86
CA GLU A 183 -25.58 5.92 12.32
C GLU A 183 -26.11 5.40 10.97
N ARG A 184 -25.22 5.28 9.99
CA ARG A 184 -25.54 4.78 8.64
C ARG A 184 -24.51 3.74 8.23
N TYR A 185 -24.97 2.69 7.55
CA TYR A 185 -24.12 1.61 7.06
C TYR A 185 -23.88 1.74 5.56
N ALA A 186 -22.69 1.33 5.12
CA ALA A 186 -22.34 1.17 3.73
C ALA A 186 -21.88 -0.26 3.46
N ASN A 187 -22.65 -0.95 2.62
CA ASN A 187 -22.48 -2.37 2.26
C ASN A 187 -22.89 -2.66 0.81
N ASP A 188 -23.10 -1.62 0.00
CA ASP A 188 -23.33 -1.71 -1.45
C ASP A 188 -22.64 -0.53 -2.18
N LYS A 189 -22.53 -0.63 -3.51
CA LYS A 189 -21.86 0.38 -4.34
C LYS A 189 -22.34 1.81 -4.08
N GLY A 190 -23.66 2.00 -3.95
CA GLY A 190 -24.27 3.31 -3.77
C GLY A 190 -24.04 3.86 -2.37
N THR A 191 -24.16 3.02 -1.34
CA THR A 191 -23.95 3.44 0.05
C THR A 191 -22.48 3.72 0.36
N TYR A 192 -21.52 2.95 -0.17
CA TYR A 192 -20.08 3.30 -0.07
C TYR A 192 -19.78 4.66 -0.70
N ARG A 193 -20.23 4.88 -1.94
CA ARG A 193 -20.03 6.15 -2.63
C ARG A 193 -20.61 7.32 -1.86
N THR A 194 -21.86 7.19 -1.42
CA THR A 194 -22.55 8.23 -0.65
C THR A 194 -21.81 8.56 0.64
N LEU A 195 -21.24 7.55 1.33
CA LEU A 195 -20.48 7.73 2.57
C LEU A 195 -19.26 8.64 2.34
N PHE A 196 -18.44 8.37 1.32
CA PHE A 196 -17.27 9.21 1.02
C PHE A 196 -17.67 10.59 0.49
N GLU A 197 -18.74 10.69 -0.31
CA GLU A 197 -19.29 11.96 -0.79
C GLU A 197 -19.71 12.87 0.38
N VAL A 198 -20.40 12.30 1.39
CA VAL A 198 -20.82 13.02 2.59
C VAL A 198 -19.63 13.49 3.40
N ALA A 199 -18.62 12.63 3.59
CA ALA A 199 -17.40 12.99 4.33
C ALA A 199 -16.66 14.15 3.68
N ALA A 200 -16.41 14.08 2.36
CA ALA A 200 -15.74 15.14 1.64
C ALA A 200 -16.51 16.46 1.68
N ARG A 201 -17.83 16.43 1.46
CA ARG A 201 -18.68 17.63 1.55
C ARG A 201 -18.74 18.21 2.97
N ALA A 202 -18.65 17.38 4.00
CA ALA A 202 -18.58 17.83 5.37
C ALA A 202 -17.26 18.59 5.61
N ILE A 203 -16.12 18.02 5.19
CA ILE A 203 -14.81 18.67 5.29
C ILE A 203 -14.79 19.99 4.52
N ALA A 204 -15.31 20.01 3.28
CA ALA A 204 -15.41 21.23 2.48
C ALA A 204 -16.20 22.36 3.18
N LYS A 205 -17.17 21.99 4.03
CA LYS A 205 -17.95 22.91 4.87
C LYS A 205 -17.29 23.23 6.23
N GLY A 206 -16.01 22.92 6.40
CA GLY A 206 -15.23 23.18 7.62
C GLY A 206 -15.54 22.22 8.77
N LYS A 207 -16.16 21.07 8.50
CA LYS A 207 -16.39 20.02 9.52
C LYS A 207 -15.18 19.10 9.64
N THR A 208 -15.11 18.41 10.78
CA THR A 208 -14.07 17.42 11.07
C THR A 208 -14.59 16.01 10.84
N VAL A 209 -13.76 15.14 10.27
CA VAL A 209 -14.06 13.72 10.06
C VAL A 209 -12.95 12.90 10.71
N VAL A 210 -13.29 11.99 11.61
CA VAL A 210 -12.38 10.91 12.03
C VAL A 210 -12.72 9.67 11.22
N MET A 211 -11.72 9.06 10.60
CA MET A 211 -11.90 7.85 9.81
C MET A 211 -10.88 6.81 10.25
N LYS A 212 -11.38 5.62 10.60
CA LYS A 212 -10.53 4.45 10.73
C LYS A 212 -10.05 4.04 9.35
N THR A 213 -8.74 4.02 9.15
CA THR A 213 -8.13 3.48 7.94
C THR A 213 -7.36 2.20 8.27
N LEU A 214 -6.78 1.55 7.26
CA LEU A 214 -5.90 0.40 7.48
C LEU A 214 -4.60 0.78 8.20
N HIS A 215 -4.35 2.07 8.40
CA HIS A 215 -3.22 2.61 9.13
C HIS A 215 -3.63 3.23 10.48
N GLY A 216 -4.82 2.91 10.99
CA GLY A 216 -5.36 3.41 12.26
C GLY A 216 -6.30 4.59 12.10
N TYR A 217 -6.69 5.22 13.20
CA TYR A 217 -7.60 6.37 13.16
C TYR A 217 -6.90 7.63 12.68
N ARG A 218 -7.56 8.36 11.79
CA ARG A 218 -7.06 9.60 11.20
C ARG A 218 -8.12 10.68 11.24
N LYS A 219 -7.72 11.87 11.66
CA LYS A 219 -8.57 13.06 11.65
C LYS A 219 -8.27 13.88 10.40
N PHE A 220 -9.34 14.22 9.69
CA PHE A 220 -9.35 14.95 8.44
C PHE A 220 -10.17 16.23 8.59
N TYR A 221 -9.59 17.37 8.21
CA TYR A 221 -10.26 18.67 8.31
C TYR A 221 -9.57 19.71 7.43
N LYS A 222 -10.26 20.81 7.12
CA LYS A 222 -9.64 21.95 6.43
C LYS A 222 -8.69 22.68 7.38
N PRO A 223 -7.49 23.06 6.93
CA PRO A 223 -6.58 23.84 7.77
C PRO A 223 -7.24 25.15 8.19
N ALA A 224 -7.27 25.41 9.50
CA ALA A 224 -7.63 26.70 10.04
C ALA A 224 -6.39 27.62 10.02
N SER A 225 -6.58 28.92 10.29
CA SER A 225 -5.51 29.93 10.30
C SER A 225 -4.42 29.73 11.37
N LEU A 226 -4.44 28.64 12.15
CA LEU A 226 -3.41 28.33 13.13
C LEU A 226 -2.50 27.21 12.61
N ALA A 227 -1.21 27.49 12.57
CA ALA A 227 -0.17 26.50 12.31
C ALA A 227 -0.24 25.39 13.37
N VAL A 228 -0.58 24.18 12.95
CA VAL A 228 -0.50 22.99 13.79
C VAL A 228 0.89 22.38 13.58
N PRO A 229 1.80 22.41 14.59
CA PRO A 229 3.22 22.09 14.40
C PRO A 229 3.51 20.69 13.85
N GLU A 230 2.54 19.77 13.94
CA GLU A 230 2.64 18.38 13.49
C GLU A 230 1.62 17.99 12.41
N ALA A 231 0.84 18.95 11.89
CA ALA A 231 -0.11 18.67 10.83
C ALA A 231 0.61 18.18 9.57
N ILE A 232 0.04 17.14 8.97
CA ILE A 232 0.47 16.61 7.69
C ILE A 232 -0.46 17.18 6.63
N LEU A 233 0.12 17.74 5.58
CA LEU A 233 -0.57 18.12 4.37
C LEU A 233 -0.96 16.86 3.60
N PHE A 234 -2.24 16.52 3.61
CA PHE A 234 -2.80 15.46 2.79
C PHE A 234 -3.26 16.04 1.47
N VAL A 235 -2.56 15.68 0.40
CA VAL A 235 -2.84 16.21 -0.94
C VAL A 235 -3.75 15.24 -1.66
N ALA A 236 -5.00 15.65 -1.91
CA ALA A 236 -6.01 14.83 -2.57
C ALA A 236 -5.78 14.81 -4.10
N ASP A 237 -5.53 15.97 -4.69
CA ASP A 237 -5.28 16.13 -6.13
C ASP A 237 -3.78 16.12 -6.44
N VAL A 238 -3.33 15.19 -7.29
CA VAL A 238 -1.93 15.13 -7.75
C VAL A 238 -1.50 16.43 -8.44
N ASN A 239 -2.41 17.13 -9.12
CA ASN A 239 -2.09 18.39 -9.80
C ASN A 239 -1.81 19.52 -8.80
N ALA A 240 -2.28 19.41 -7.56
CA ALA A 240 -2.06 20.39 -6.50
C ALA A 240 -0.64 20.35 -5.96
N LEU A 241 0.05 19.21 -6.08
CA LEU A 241 1.40 19.06 -5.56
C LEU A 241 2.35 20.13 -6.13
N ASN A 242 2.38 20.30 -7.45
CA ASN A 242 3.25 21.30 -8.10
C ASN A 242 2.75 22.74 -7.96
N ARG A 243 1.49 22.95 -7.57
CA ARG A 243 0.94 24.28 -7.26
C ARG A 243 1.42 24.75 -5.89
N HIS A 244 1.33 23.89 -4.88
CA HIS A 244 1.56 24.25 -3.48
C HIS A 244 2.92 23.88 -2.93
N LEU A 245 3.63 22.94 -3.56
CA LEU A 245 4.91 22.42 -3.10
C LEU A 245 6.00 22.59 -4.15
N MET A 246 7.24 22.71 -3.69
CA MET A 246 8.43 22.71 -4.50
C MET A 246 9.13 21.37 -4.30
N MET A 247 9.02 20.49 -5.30
CA MET A 247 9.52 19.13 -5.25
C MET A 247 10.57 18.87 -6.31
N VAL A 248 11.54 18.02 -6.00
CA VAL A 248 12.36 17.35 -7.01
C VAL A 248 11.65 16.11 -7.55
N VAL A 249 12.09 15.62 -8.71
CA VAL A 249 11.49 14.44 -9.39
C VAL A 249 11.48 13.21 -8.47
N GLN A 250 12.52 13.03 -7.67
CA GLN A 250 12.65 11.91 -6.74
C GLN A 250 11.60 11.97 -5.61
N GLU A 251 11.29 13.16 -5.09
CA GLU A 251 10.23 13.33 -4.08
C GLU A 251 8.85 13.06 -4.69
N PHE A 252 8.60 13.58 -5.89
CA PHE A 252 7.35 13.32 -6.62
C PHE A 252 7.14 11.82 -6.87
N ASN A 253 8.16 11.15 -7.40
CA ASN A 253 8.13 9.70 -7.65
C ASN A 253 7.98 8.91 -6.35
N ALA A 254 8.63 9.33 -5.27
CA ALA A 254 8.49 8.67 -3.98
C ALA A 254 7.09 8.84 -3.41
N LEU A 255 6.53 10.04 -3.41
CA LEU A 255 5.16 10.29 -2.95
C LEU A 255 4.13 9.53 -3.81
N LEU A 256 4.41 9.38 -5.11
CA LEU A 256 3.58 8.64 -6.06
C LEU A 256 3.93 7.15 -6.21
N SER A 257 4.85 6.63 -5.39
CA SER A 257 5.19 5.21 -5.34
C SER A 257 4.10 4.35 -4.67
N ILE A 258 4.14 3.04 -4.88
CA ILE A 258 3.28 2.08 -4.18
C ILE A 258 3.55 2.04 -2.67
N GLU A 259 4.74 2.43 -2.22
CA GLU A 259 5.06 2.46 -0.79
C GLU A 259 4.44 3.67 -0.07
N ARG A 260 4.22 4.80 -0.75
CA ARG A 260 3.59 6.03 -0.20
C ARG A 260 4.24 6.52 1.11
N PRO A 261 5.52 6.92 1.08
CA PRO A 261 6.21 7.52 2.22
C PRO A 261 5.60 8.87 2.63
N LEU A 262 5.88 9.28 3.87
CA LEU A 262 5.76 10.67 4.30
C LEU A 262 7.05 11.43 3.94
N LEU A 263 6.92 12.61 3.34
CA LEU A 263 8.04 13.46 2.93
C LEU A 263 7.92 14.86 3.54
N ARG A 264 9.02 15.45 3.98
CA ARG A 264 9.05 16.87 4.38
C ARG A 264 9.42 17.70 3.16
N ILE A 265 8.46 18.41 2.59
CA ILE A 265 8.61 19.10 1.30
C ILE A 265 8.53 20.61 1.52
N ALA A 266 9.35 21.38 0.77
CA ALA A 266 9.30 22.84 0.79
C ALA A 266 7.97 23.36 0.21
N THR A 267 7.35 24.33 0.88
CA THR A 267 6.12 24.97 0.40
C THR A 267 6.44 26.01 -0.67
N LYS A 268 5.60 26.07 -1.72
CA LYS A 268 5.75 26.96 -2.88
C LYS A 268 4.80 28.15 -2.84
N SER A 269 3.49 27.90 -2.73
CA SER A 269 2.46 28.95 -2.74
C SER A 269 2.43 29.75 -1.43
N ASP A 270 2.04 31.02 -1.48
CA ASP A 270 1.88 31.87 -0.29
C ASP A 270 0.83 31.31 0.67
N GLU A 271 -0.24 30.72 0.15
CA GLU A 271 -1.26 30.01 0.93
C GLU A 271 -0.64 28.89 1.78
N ALA A 272 0.06 27.94 1.15
CA ALA A 272 0.73 26.85 1.86
C ALA A 272 1.79 27.35 2.86
N LYS A 273 2.54 28.41 2.53
CA LYS A 273 3.52 29.03 3.44
C LYS A 273 2.84 29.62 4.68
N ASN A 274 1.71 30.31 4.50
CA ASN A 274 0.96 30.91 5.58
C ASN A 274 0.36 29.86 6.52
N LEU A 275 -0.08 28.73 5.98
CA LEU A 275 -0.71 27.65 6.74
C LEU A 275 0.30 26.72 7.43
N PHE A 276 1.38 26.37 6.74
CA PHE A 276 2.28 25.28 7.16
C PHE A 276 3.75 25.69 7.36
N GLY A 277 4.09 26.96 7.11
CA GLY A 277 5.48 27.44 7.16
C GLY A 277 6.27 27.09 5.90
N SER A 278 7.60 27.16 5.97
CA SER A 278 8.49 26.99 4.80
C SER A 278 8.58 25.56 4.25
N SER A 279 8.21 24.57 5.07
CA SER A 279 8.15 23.16 4.67
C SER A 279 7.10 22.44 5.49
N VAL A 280 6.53 21.37 4.93
CA VAL A 280 5.43 20.62 5.55
C VAL A 280 5.59 19.13 5.31
N TRP A 281 5.20 18.31 6.29
CA TRP A 281 5.05 16.88 6.08
C TRP A 281 3.90 16.64 5.11
N THR A 282 4.17 15.95 4.02
CA THR A 282 3.22 15.74 2.93
C THR A 282 2.91 14.26 2.79
N LYS A 283 1.64 13.96 2.58
CA LYS A 283 1.11 12.62 2.34
C LYS A 283 0.21 12.64 1.10
N TYR A 284 0.31 11.57 0.32
CA TYR A 284 -0.62 11.27 -0.76
C TYR A 284 -1.45 10.02 -0.38
N PRO A 285 -2.70 9.88 -0.86
CA PRO A 285 -3.57 8.76 -0.50
C PRO A 285 -2.89 7.40 -0.69
N ASP A 286 -2.94 6.61 0.37
CA ASP A 286 -2.11 5.42 0.54
C ASP A 286 -2.88 4.14 0.83
N ASP A 287 -4.15 4.22 1.22
CA ASP A 287 -5.05 3.09 1.35
C ASP A 287 -6.39 3.36 0.64
N GLY A 288 -7.24 2.35 0.47
CA GLY A 288 -8.49 2.52 -0.25
C GLY A 288 -9.48 3.48 0.43
N MET A 289 -9.44 3.61 1.76
CA MET A 289 -10.27 4.59 2.49
C MET A 289 -9.81 6.02 2.15
N SER A 290 -8.50 6.28 2.24
CA SER A 290 -7.95 7.60 1.96
C SER A 290 -8.03 7.98 0.47
N MET A 291 -7.91 7.00 -0.44
CA MET A 291 -8.09 7.21 -1.88
C MET A 291 -9.54 7.56 -2.26
N LEU A 292 -10.52 6.87 -1.70
CA LEU A 292 -11.93 7.17 -1.96
C LEU A 292 -12.34 8.53 -1.37
N LEU A 293 -11.84 8.88 -0.18
CA LEU A 293 -12.01 10.21 0.37
C LEU A 293 -11.38 11.28 -0.54
N ALA A 294 -10.15 11.06 -1.02
CA ALA A 294 -9.46 12.00 -1.92
C ALA A 294 -10.23 12.24 -3.23
N LYS A 295 -10.79 11.18 -3.84
CA LYS A 295 -11.64 11.32 -5.03
C LYS A 295 -12.82 12.25 -4.78
N GLU A 296 -13.47 12.12 -3.63
CA GLU A 296 -14.63 12.95 -3.30
C GLU A 296 -14.24 14.37 -2.86
N LEU A 297 -13.06 14.55 -2.26
CA LEU A 297 -12.50 15.87 -1.98
C LEU A 297 -12.25 16.66 -3.26
N ILE A 298 -11.68 16.02 -4.30
CA ILE A 298 -11.50 16.63 -5.62
C ILE A 298 -12.86 17.08 -6.18
N THR A 299 -13.88 16.23 -6.08
CA THR A 299 -15.24 16.55 -6.54
C THR A 299 -15.87 17.69 -5.73
N ALA A 300 -15.50 17.82 -4.45
CA ALA A 300 -15.92 18.92 -3.58
C ALA A 300 -15.08 20.20 -3.76
N GLY A 301 -14.07 20.20 -4.64
CA GLY A 301 -13.20 21.36 -4.90
C GLY A 301 -12.07 21.55 -3.89
N GLU A 302 -11.76 20.53 -3.08
CA GLU A 302 -10.68 20.57 -2.10
C GLU A 302 -9.44 19.85 -2.65
N GLU A 303 -8.38 20.61 -2.88
CA GLU A 303 -7.12 20.11 -3.44
C GLU A 303 -6.26 19.38 -2.39
N TYR A 304 -6.31 19.86 -1.15
CA TYR A 304 -5.58 19.34 -0.02
C TYR A 304 -6.36 19.62 1.28
N ILE A 305 -6.06 18.83 2.31
CA ILE A 305 -6.61 18.97 3.66
C ILE A 305 -5.54 18.63 4.70
N VAL A 306 -5.87 18.79 5.99
CA VAL A 306 -5.02 18.31 7.08
C VAL A 306 -5.33 16.85 7.39
N TYR A 307 -4.28 16.08 7.64
CA TYR A 307 -4.30 14.72 8.14
C TYR A 307 -3.53 14.64 9.45
N GLU A 308 -4.14 14.02 10.46
CA GLU A 308 -3.52 13.80 11.76
C GLU A 308 -3.76 12.36 12.22
N ALA A 309 -2.71 11.72 12.73
CA ALA A 309 -2.87 10.51 13.53
C ALA A 309 -3.61 10.87 14.82
N CYS A 310 -4.58 10.06 15.20
CA CYS A 310 -5.41 10.32 16.37
C CYS A 310 -5.88 9.01 16.98
N ASP A 311 -6.36 9.07 18.22
CA ASP A 311 -6.88 7.91 18.94
C ASP A 311 -8.36 7.67 18.61
N GLU A 312 -8.85 6.49 18.97
CA GLU A 312 -10.23 6.09 18.76
C GLU A 312 -11.24 7.07 19.40
N GLU A 313 -10.93 7.64 20.55
CA GLU A 313 -11.83 8.50 21.32
C GLU A 313 -11.89 9.95 20.78
N THR A 314 -11.11 10.25 19.74
CA THR A 314 -10.99 11.59 19.15
C THR A 314 -12.36 12.08 18.66
N GLN A 315 -12.75 13.25 19.18
CA GLN A 315 -14.03 13.88 18.81
C GLN A 315 -13.97 14.50 17.41
N ALA A 316 -15.03 14.27 16.63
CA ALA A 316 -15.25 14.86 15.32
C ALA A 316 -16.75 15.03 15.03
N ASP A 317 -17.08 15.81 14.00
CA ASP A 317 -18.47 15.97 13.55
C ASP A 317 -19.01 14.68 12.92
N PHE A 318 -18.16 13.94 12.22
CA PHE A 318 -18.45 12.64 11.63
C PHE A 318 -17.35 11.63 11.96
N ARG A 319 -17.75 10.37 12.13
CA ARG A 319 -16.85 9.23 12.28
C ARG A 319 -17.14 8.19 11.21
N ILE A 320 -16.12 7.71 10.51
CA ILE A 320 -16.19 6.54 9.63
C ILE A 320 -15.40 5.41 10.27
N ASP A 321 -15.99 4.22 10.33
CA ASP A 321 -15.44 3.09 11.05
C ASP A 321 -15.82 1.75 10.39
N PHE A 322 -15.11 0.69 10.76
CA PHE A 322 -15.40 -0.69 10.40
C PHE A 322 -15.02 -1.64 11.54
N ASP A 323 -15.77 -2.74 11.62
CA ASP A 323 -15.74 -3.65 12.77
C ASP A 323 -14.61 -4.69 12.69
N LEU A 324 -13.37 -4.24 12.52
CA LEU A 324 -12.17 -5.06 12.61
C LEU A 324 -11.07 -4.34 13.40
N PRO A 325 -10.44 -4.99 14.39
CA PRO A 325 -9.36 -4.40 15.19
C PRO A 325 -8.03 -4.46 14.41
N VAL A 326 -7.84 -3.52 13.48
CA VAL A 326 -6.60 -3.43 12.70
C VAL A 326 -5.44 -2.88 13.53
N THR A 327 -4.27 -3.50 13.40
CA THR A 327 -3.06 -3.03 14.06
C THR A 327 -2.23 -2.20 13.10
N ALA A 328 -2.22 -0.90 13.32
CA ALA A 328 -1.53 0.04 12.44
C ALA A 328 0.00 -0.01 12.59
N GLN A 329 0.70 -0.06 11.46
CA GLN A 329 2.11 0.29 11.36
C GLN A 329 2.30 1.80 11.27
N ARG A 330 3.43 2.30 11.81
CA ARG A 330 3.79 3.71 11.69
C ARG A 330 4.13 4.08 10.25
N ASP A 331 3.62 5.23 9.80
CA ASP A 331 4.01 5.87 8.54
C ASP A 331 5.55 5.93 8.47
N PHE A 332 6.13 5.42 7.39
CA PHE A 332 7.57 5.55 7.19
C PHE A 332 7.90 6.87 6.49
N ARG A 333 8.98 7.50 6.95
CA ARG A 333 9.42 8.83 6.52
C ARG A 333 10.74 8.73 5.78
N LEU A 334 10.82 9.37 4.62
CA LEU A 334 12.05 9.44 3.84
C LEU A 334 12.62 10.85 3.83
N PHE A 335 13.94 10.91 3.83
CA PHE A 335 14.69 12.08 3.43
C PHE A 335 15.31 11.81 2.07
N ILE A 336 15.09 12.71 1.11
CA ILE A 336 15.60 12.57 -0.25
C ILE A 336 16.50 13.77 -0.53
N ASN A 337 17.73 13.47 -0.94
CA ASN A 337 18.69 14.47 -1.39
C ASN A 337 19.36 13.96 -2.67
N GLN A 338 18.94 14.50 -3.81
CA GLN A 338 19.37 14.06 -5.14
C GLN A 338 19.15 12.55 -5.29
N ASP A 339 20.22 11.76 -5.46
CA ASP A 339 20.16 10.31 -5.64
C ASP A 339 20.19 9.53 -4.32
N THR A 340 20.36 10.22 -3.19
CA THR A 340 20.38 9.58 -1.88
C THR A 340 18.97 9.58 -1.28
N THR A 341 18.45 8.39 -0.98
CA THR A 341 17.20 8.20 -0.23
C THR A 341 17.53 7.57 1.12
N LEU A 342 17.21 8.26 2.21
CA LEU A 342 17.42 7.78 3.57
C LEU A 342 16.07 7.51 4.22
N LEU A 343 15.91 6.31 4.77
CA LEU A 343 14.83 6.00 5.68
C LEU A 343 15.14 6.65 7.03
N ILE A 344 14.30 7.60 7.45
CA ILE A 344 14.45 8.30 8.73
C ILE A 344 13.86 7.44 9.85
N GLU A 345 12.60 7.01 9.67
CA GLU A 345 11.85 6.26 10.66
C GLU A 345 10.61 5.59 10.06
N GLY A 346 9.96 4.75 10.86
CA GLY A 346 8.68 4.11 10.59
C GLY A 346 8.80 2.63 10.21
N GLU A 347 7.65 2.02 9.95
CA GLU A 347 7.52 0.56 9.87
C GLU A 347 6.93 0.10 8.54
N ARG A 348 5.95 0.85 8.04
CA ARG A 348 5.21 0.49 6.84
C ARG A 348 6.13 0.28 5.64
N SER A 349 5.76 -0.68 4.79
CA SER A 349 6.51 -1.15 3.63
C SER A 349 7.88 -1.80 3.94
N ILE A 350 8.43 -1.62 5.14
CA ILE A 350 9.74 -2.14 5.57
C ILE A 350 9.56 -3.44 6.34
N PHE A 351 8.67 -3.43 7.33
CA PHE A 351 8.32 -4.60 8.13
C PHE A 351 6.98 -5.19 7.70
N PRO A 352 6.75 -6.49 7.95
CA PRO A 352 7.71 -7.49 8.45
C PRO A 352 8.85 -7.75 7.46
N ARG A 353 9.94 -8.32 7.98
CA ARG A 353 11.12 -8.65 7.17
C ARG A 353 11.65 -10.04 7.46
N LYS A 354 11.95 -10.79 6.41
CA LYS A 354 12.66 -12.07 6.47
C LYS A 354 14.17 -11.83 6.47
N VAL A 355 14.88 -12.52 7.36
CA VAL A 355 16.35 -12.50 7.45
C VAL A 355 16.87 -13.91 7.25
N ASP A 356 18.02 -14.02 6.57
CA ASP A 356 18.65 -15.31 6.30
C ASP A 356 18.97 -16.07 7.60
N LYS A 357 18.94 -17.41 7.52
CA LYS A 357 19.17 -18.32 8.65
C LYS A 357 20.60 -18.17 9.19
N GLY A 358 20.79 -17.30 10.18
CA GLY A 358 21.97 -17.32 11.06
C GLY A 358 21.79 -18.31 12.20
N LYS A 359 22.79 -19.16 12.49
CA LYS A 359 22.77 -20.15 13.59
C LYS A 359 22.73 -19.47 14.97
N SER A 360 21.55 -19.17 15.49
CA SER A 360 21.35 -18.93 16.92
C SER A 360 19.85 -18.99 17.23
N GLY A 361 19.45 -19.85 18.17
CA GLY A 361 18.09 -19.87 18.74
C GLY A 361 17.87 -18.72 19.73
N ARG A 362 18.24 -17.51 19.30
CA ARG A 362 18.21 -16.27 20.07
C ARG A 362 17.14 -15.36 19.49
N VAL A 363 16.30 -14.81 20.35
CA VAL A 363 15.38 -13.73 20.01
C VAL A 363 16.02 -12.43 20.44
N THR A 364 16.23 -11.53 19.50
CA THR A 364 16.71 -10.17 19.79
C THR A 364 15.52 -9.23 19.81
N VAL A 365 15.34 -8.51 20.92
CA VAL A 365 14.33 -7.46 21.04
C VAL A 365 14.99 -6.10 20.84
N ALA A 366 14.53 -5.34 19.86
CA ALA A 366 15.01 -3.97 19.65
C ALA A 366 13.86 -3.08 19.20
N SER A 367 13.66 -1.95 19.90
CA SER A 367 12.67 -0.93 19.54
C SER A 367 11.23 -1.48 19.38
N GLY A 368 10.84 -2.46 20.19
CA GLY A 368 9.51 -3.09 20.15
C GLY A 368 9.32 -4.18 19.08
N LEU A 369 10.38 -4.52 18.34
CA LEU A 369 10.39 -5.63 17.38
C LEU A 369 11.15 -6.82 17.94
N VAL A 370 10.78 -8.02 17.52
CA VAL A 370 11.45 -9.29 17.84
C VAL A 370 11.87 -10.01 16.58
N CYS A 371 13.00 -10.72 16.63
CA CYS A 371 13.44 -11.64 15.57
C CYS A 371 13.19 -13.09 16.01
N VAL A 372 12.27 -13.79 15.35
CA VAL A 372 11.84 -15.16 15.75
C VAL A 372 12.18 -16.17 14.65
N ASP A 373 12.74 -17.32 15.06
CA ASP A 373 12.96 -18.47 14.18
C ASP A 373 11.63 -19.17 13.84
N MET A 374 11.27 -19.17 12.55
CA MET A 374 10.12 -19.87 11.98
C MET A 374 10.59 -20.96 10.99
N GLU A 375 9.72 -21.90 10.61
CA GLU A 375 10.07 -23.01 9.70
C GLU A 375 10.73 -22.52 8.40
N GLU A 376 10.20 -21.42 7.84
CA GLU A 376 10.65 -20.83 6.58
C GLU A 376 11.83 -19.86 6.72
N GLY A 377 12.29 -19.51 7.92
CA GLY A 377 13.36 -18.53 8.16
C GLY A 377 13.14 -17.67 9.40
N LYS A 378 13.99 -16.66 9.61
CA LYS A 378 13.83 -15.69 10.71
C LYS A 378 12.93 -14.54 10.26
N ILE A 379 11.93 -14.19 11.05
CA ILE A 379 11.03 -13.05 10.79
C ILE A 379 11.26 -11.97 11.86
N ILE A 380 11.41 -10.72 11.42
CA ILE A 380 11.41 -9.55 12.28
C ILE A 380 10.05 -8.85 12.19
N ASP A 381 9.32 -8.81 13.31
CA ASP A 381 8.03 -8.13 13.46
C ASP A 381 7.72 -7.84 14.94
N ARG A 382 6.55 -7.28 15.26
CA ARG A 382 6.08 -7.10 16.64
C ARG A 382 5.83 -8.45 17.33
N PRO A 383 6.09 -8.57 18.64
CA PRO A 383 5.95 -9.83 19.37
C PRO A 383 4.54 -10.41 19.34
N ASP A 384 3.51 -9.56 19.27
CA ASP A 384 2.09 -9.95 19.33
C ASP A 384 1.67 -10.89 18.17
N TYR A 385 2.40 -10.88 17.05
CA TYR A 385 2.08 -11.70 15.87
C TYR A 385 2.63 -13.13 15.93
N PHE A 386 3.40 -13.48 16.97
CA PHE A 386 3.99 -14.80 17.11
C PHE A 386 3.24 -15.62 18.17
N ALA A 387 2.48 -16.64 17.72
CA ALA A 387 1.69 -17.50 18.62
C ALA A 387 2.54 -18.23 19.67
N LYS A 388 3.80 -18.55 19.33
CA LYS A 388 4.81 -19.07 20.24
C LYS A 388 6.16 -18.50 19.85
N ILE A 389 6.89 -17.98 20.83
CA ILE A 389 8.29 -17.58 20.66
C ILE A 389 9.14 -18.69 21.29
N PRO A 390 9.68 -19.64 20.51
CA PRO A 390 10.57 -20.68 21.05
C PRO A 390 11.94 -20.06 21.37
N ALA A 391 12.07 -19.42 22.54
CA ALA A 391 13.31 -18.81 22.98
C ALA A 391 14.05 -19.72 23.97
N ARG A 392 15.35 -19.94 23.73
CA ARG A 392 16.27 -20.45 24.77
C ARG A 392 16.80 -19.31 25.65
N GLU A 393 16.94 -18.11 25.07
CA GLU A 393 17.36 -16.86 25.70
C GLU A 393 16.62 -15.68 25.02
N VAL A 394 16.18 -14.69 25.80
CA VAL A 394 15.63 -13.41 25.32
C VAL A 394 16.66 -12.34 25.64
N LEU A 395 17.14 -11.62 24.61
CA LEU A 395 18.17 -10.58 24.73
C LEU A 395 17.62 -9.20 24.44
#